data_AF-A0A2M7FTH0-F1
#
_entry.id   AF-A0A2M7FTH0-F1
#
_cell.length_a   1.000
_cell.length_b   1.000
_cell.length_c   1.000
_cell.angle_alpha   90.00
_cell.angle_beta   90.00
_cell.angle_gamma   90.00
#
_symmetry.space_group_name_H-M   'P 1'
#
loop_
_entity.id
_entity.type
_entity.pdbx_description
1 polymer ?
#
loop_
_entity_poly.entity_id
_entity_poly.type
_entity_poly.pdbx_seq_one_letter_code
_entity_poly.pdbx_strand_id
1 'polypeptide(L)' 'MATNLALDDDLIEEARHLGGQRTKKEVVTQALLEFVQRRRQAKLLDLFGTVEFVEGFDAKAQRQVARTASVDL' A
#
# COMPACT_ATOMS: atom_id res chain seq x y z
N MET A 1 12.62 7.64 -17.46
CA MET A 1 13.45 7.04 -18.53
C MET A 1 12.64 5.92 -19.15
N ALA A 2 12.58 5.81 -20.48
CA ALA A 2 11.90 4.69 -21.13
C ALA A 2 12.89 3.52 -21.22
N THR A 3 12.55 2.39 -20.60
CA THR A 3 13.32 1.15 -20.66
C THR A 3 12.60 0.23 -21.62
N ASN A 4 13.29 -0.25 -22.66
CA ASN A 4 12.70 -1.18 -23.61
C ASN A 4 12.66 -2.59 -23.00
N LEU A 5 11.62 -2.87 -22.23
CA LEU A 5 11.35 -4.18 -21.64
C LEU A 5 10.29 -4.87 -22.48
N ALA A 6 10.55 -6.11 -22.89
CA ALA A 6 9.52 -6.94 -23.50
C ALA A 6 8.48 -7.30 -22.43
N LEU A 7 7.30 -6.73 -22.55
CA LEU A 7 6.15 -7.00 -21.70
C LEU A 7 5.01 -7.54 -22.57
N ASP A 8 4.18 -8.38 -21.96
CA ASP A 8 2.96 -8.87 -22.58
C ASP A 8 1.96 -7.71 -22.73
N ASP A 9 1.69 -7.35 -23.98
CA ASP A 9 0.84 -6.21 -24.33
C ASP A 9 -0.63 -6.47 -24.01
N ASP A 10 -1.09 -7.71 -24.13
CA ASP A 10 -2.48 -8.10 -23.83
C ASP A 10 -2.73 -7.99 -22.33
N LEU A 11 -1.77 -8.42 -21.52
CA LEU A 11 -1.83 -8.29 -20.05
C LEU A 11 -1.85 -6.82 -19.60
N ILE A 12 -1.06 -5.95 -20.26
CA ILE A 12 -1.05 -4.52 -19.93
C ILE A 12 -2.41 -3.90 -20.26
N GLU A 13 -3.02 -4.24 -21.40
CA GLU A 13 -4.33 -3.71 -21.75
C GLU A 13 -5.43 -4.23 -20.81
N GLU A 14 -5.41 -5.50 -20.44
CA GLU A 14 -6.32 -6.05 -19.43
C GLU A 14 -6.20 -5.27 -18.10
N ALA A 15 -4.97 -5.11 -17.61
CA ALA A 15 -4.71 -4.34 -16.39
C ALA A 15 -5.13 -2.87 -16.54
N ARG A 16 -4.99 -2.28 -17.72
CA ARG A 16 -5.43 -0.92 -18.02
C ARG A 16 -6.94 -0.78 -17.92
N HIS A 17 -7.67 -1.73 -18.49
CA HIS A 17 -9.13 -1.75 -18.46
C HIS A 17 -9.66 -1.96 -17.03
N LEU A 18 -9.04 -2.86 -16.27
CA LEU A 18 -9.42 -3.14 -14.89
C LEU A 18 -9.04 -1.99 -13.92
N GLY A 19 -7.87 -1.38 -14.11
CA GLY A 19 -7.35 -0.33 -13.25
C GLY A 19 -7.77 1.09 -13.65
N GLY A 20 -8.44 1.26 -14.80
CA GLY A 20 -8.94 2.55 -15.27
C GLY A 20 -7.85 3.54 -15.72
N GLN A 21 -6.63 3.07 -15.98
CA GLN A 21 -5.53 3.95 -16.41
C GLN A 21 -5.69 4.35 -17.89
N ARG A 22 -5.15 5.52 -18.24
CA ARG A 22 -5.24 6.07 -19.59
C ARG A 22 -4.14 5.57 -20.49
N THR A 23 -2.99 5.20 -19.92
CA THR A 23 -1.81 4.79 -20.70
C THR A 23 -1.15 3.53 -20.15
N LYS A 24 -0.50 2.75 -21.02
CA LYS A 24 0.33 1.59 -20.64
C LYS A 24 1.40 1.97 -19.61
N LYS A 25 1.98 3.17 -19.73
CA LYS A 25 2.98 3.69 -18.77
C LYS A 25 2.40 3.84 -17.37
N GLU A 26 1.19 4.37 -17.24
CA GLU A 26 0.50 4.51 -15.96
C GLU A 26 0.23 3.14 -15.34
N VAL A 27 -0.23 2.17 -16.13
CA VAL A 27 -0.45 0.78 -15.68
C VAL A 27 0.82 0.18 -15.11
N VAL A 28 1.91 0.23 -15.88
CA VAL A 28 3.21 -0.33 -15.45
C VAL A 28 3.71 0.38 -14.19
N THR A 29 3.55 1.70 -14.11
CA THR A 29 3.97 2.47 -12.93
C THR A 29 3.16 2.07 -11.69
N GLN A 30 1.83 1.98 -11.82
CA GLN A 30 0.96 1.58 -10.71
C GLN A 30 1.21 0.13 -10.27
N ALA A 31 1.35 -0.79 -11.23
CA ALA A 31 1.66 -2.19 -10.95
C ALA A 31 2.96 -2.34 -10.15
N LEU A 32 4.01 -1.58 -10.50
CA LEU A 32 5.27 -1.58 -9.76
C LEU A 32 5.13 -0.99 -8.36
N LEU A 33 4.39 0.11 -8.21
CA LEU A 33 4.11 0.71 -6.91
C LEU A 33 3.40 -0.28 -5.98
N GLU A 34 2.33 -0.91 -6.46
CA GLU A 34 1.58 -1.91 -5.71
C GLU A 34 2.43 -3.13 -5.38
N PHE A 35 3.21 -3.63 -6.33
CA PHE A 35 4.10 -4.77 -6.14
C PHE A 35 5.11 -4.54 -5.01
N VAL A 36 5.71 -3.34 -4.98
CA VAL A 36 6.64 -2.93 -3.93
C VAL A 36 5.91 -2.75 -2.61
N GLN A 37 4.74 -2.09 -2.62
CA GLN A 37 3.98 -1.81 -1.41
C GLN A 37 3.48 -3.11 -0.75
N ARG A 38 2.96 -4.07 -1.51
CA ARG A 38 2.55 -5.40 -1.01
C ARG A 38 3.71 -6.14 -0.35
N ARG A 39 4.93 -6.07 -0.92
CA ARG A 39 6.13 -6.68 -0.31
C ARG A 39 6.58 -5.97 0.96
N ARG A 40 6.49 -4.64 1.01
CA ARG A 40 6.78 -3.88 2.23
C ARG A 40 5.77 -4.21 3.33
N GLN A 41 4.49 -4.31 2.98
CA GLN A 41 3.43 -4.70 3.91
C GLN A 41 3.63 -6.13 4.42
N ALA A 42 4.04 -7.08 3.57
CA ALA A 42 4.32 -8.44 4.01
C ALA A 42 5.39 -8.51 5.11
N LYS A 43 6.38 -7.61 5.11
CA LYS A 43 7.40 -7.52 6.17
C LYS A 43 6.85 -7.10 7.54
N LEU A 44 5.64 -6.51 7.61
CA LEU A 44 5.01 -6.24 8.91
C LEU A 44 4.68 -7.55 9.64
N LEU A 45 4.52 -8.66 8.92
CA LEU A 45 4.33 -9.97 9.55
C LEU A 45 5.54 -10.38 10.39
N ASP A 46 6.74 -9.92 10.02
CA ASP A 46 7.97 -10.19 10.78
C ASP A 46 7.96 -9.52 12.16
N LEU A 47 7.10 -8.52 12.38
CA LEU A 47 6.95 -7.84 13.67
C LEU A 47 5.98 -8.55 14.62
N PHE A 48 5.23 -9.56 14.15
CA PHE A 48 4.34 -10.30 15.04
C PHE A 48 5.15 -11.04 16.11
N GLY A 49 4.77 -10.83 17.37
CA GLY A 49 5.46 -11.41 18.52
C GLY A 49 6.77 -10.70 18.90
N THR A 50 7.22 -9.69 18.16
CA THR A 50 8.40 -8.86 18.52
C THR A 50 8.01 -7.56 19.21
N VAL A 51 6.73 -7.18 19.18
CA VAL A 51 6.23 -5.95 19.79
C VAL A 51 5.81 -6.23 21.23
N GLU A 52 6.51 -5.63 22.18
CA GLU A 52 6.13 -5.64 23.59
C GLU A 52 5.11 -4.52 23.87
N PHE A 53 4.01 -4.88 24.52
CA PHE A 53 3.03 -3.91 25.00
C PHE A 53 3.33 -3.52 26.44
N VAL A 54 3.12 -2.26 26.76
CA VAL A 54 3.24 -1.77 28.14
C VAL A 54 2.18 -2.46 29.01
N GLU A 55 2.61 -2.92 30.18
CA GLU A 55 1.71 -3.56 31.14
C GLU A 55 0.59 -2.59 31.57
N GLY A 56 -0.64 -3.08 31.61
CA GLY A 56 -1.81 -2.26 31.93
C GLY A 56 -2.31 -1.36 30.80
N PHE A 57 -1.78 -1.48 29.58
CA PHE A 57 -2.27 -0.71 28.43
C PHE A 57 -3.71 -1.10 28.05
N ASP A 58 -4.65 -0.17 28.23
CA ASP A 58 -6.05 -0.34 27.81
C ASP A 58 -6.27 0.14 26.37
N ALA A 59 -6.22 -0.81 25.42
CA ALA A 59 -6.51 -0.53 24.02
C ALA A 59 -7.96 -0.06 23.75
N LYS A 60 -8.91 -0.28 24.67
CA LYS A 60 -10.31 0.13 24.51
C LYS A 60 -10.52 1.60 24.87
N ALA A 61 -9.74 2.14 25.81
CA ALA A 61 -9.75 3.56 26.16
C ALA A 61 -9.49 4.46 24.94
N GLN A 62 -8.59 4.04 24.04
CA GLN A 62 -8.27 4.74 22.80
C GLN A 62 -9.45 4.87 21.81
N ARG A 63 -10.51 4.05 21.94
CA ARG A 63 -11.69 4.15 21.07
C ARG A 63 -12.65 5.27 21.48
N GLN A 64 -12.58 5.71 22.74
CA GLN A 64 -13.44 6.74 23.31
C GLN A 64 -12.81 8.13 23.19
N VAL A 65 -11.53 8.21 22.80
CA VAL A 65 -10.89 9.46 22.41
C VAL A 65 -11.57 9.88 21.11
N ALA A 66 -12.55 10.78 21.21
CA ALA A 66 -13.10 11.47 20.05
C ALA A 66 -11.91 12.02 19.24
N ARG A 67 -11.94 11.91 17.91
CA ARG A 67 -10.98 12.61 17.05
C ARG A 67 -11.19 14.11 17.25
N THR A 68 -10.62 14.68 18.31
CA THR A 68 -10.47 16.11 18.44
C THR A 68 -9.49 16.52 17.36
N ALA A 69 -9.99 17.36 16.46
CA ALA A 69 -9.37 17.79 15.22
C ALA A 69 -7.85 17.97 15.33
N SER A 70 -7.11 17.15 14.60
CA SER A 70 -5.71 17.42 14.26
C SER A 70 -5.66 17.96 12.84
N VAL A 71 -6.10 19.19 12.64
CA VAL A 71 -5.57 20.09 11.61
C VAL A 71 -5.68 21.50 12.17
N ASP A 72 -4.59 21.99 12.76
CA ASP A 72 -4.13 23.36 12.53
C ASP A 72 -2.60 23.31 12.63
N LEU A 73 -1.98 23.72 11.52
CA LEU A 73 -0.54 23.91 11.32
C LEU A 73 -0.09 25.22 11.98
#